data_AF-A0A5E4J0W5-F1
#
_entry.id   AF-A0A5E4J0W5-F1
#
_cell.length_a   1.000
_cell.length_b   1.000
_cell.length_c   1.000
_cell.angle_alpha   90.00
_cell.angle_beta   90.00
_cell.angle_gamma   90.00
#
_symmetry.space_group_name_H-M   'P 1'
#
loop_
_entity.id
_entity.type
_entity.pdbx_description
1 polymer ?
#
loop_
_entity_poly.entity_id
_entity_poly.type
_entity_poly.pdbx_seq_one_letter_code
_entity_poly.pdbx_strand_id
1 'polypeptide(L)'
;MIKSGDQFIAGRSGGVVGAIIPWRGAYAGVAPAHIFHAAGTHCLRIGGLSSKVAYIPNDADLAFFPIIGACQPTKLGKPKLGDAEIKNTQHSMRCSISDTSWSICYVVLPPGNLPGPGDSGSPLVQDGKVVGLLLSLNMHNCKGIAISAEVIRREMQE
;
A
#
# COMPACT_ATOMS: atom_id res chain seq x y z
N MET A 1 -2.91 -10.59 -14.61
CA MET A 1 -3.36 -10.92 -13.24
C MET A 1 -2.91 -9.78 -12.34
N ILE A 2 -3.84 -9.16 -11.62
CA ILE A 2 -3.56 -8.00 -10.74
C ILE A 2 -2.94 -8.50 -9.43
N LYS A 3 -1.88 -7.86 -8.94
CA LYS A 3 -1.18 -8.25 -7.69
C LYS A 3 -0.74 -7.03 -6.87
N SER A 4 -0.39 -7.28 -5.61
CA SER A 4 0.31 -6.30 -4.78
C SER A 4 1.59 -5.82 -5.47
N GLY A 5 1.82 -4.51 -5.45
CA GLY A 5 2.89 -3.83 -6.19
C GLY A 5 2.49 -3.33 -7.59
N ASP A 6 1.30 -3.68 -8.10
CA ASP A 6 0.83 -3.14 -9.37
C ASP A 6 0.44 -1.67 -9.25
N GLN A 7 0.73 -0.90 -10.29
CA GLN A 7 0.35 0.50 -10.40
C GLN A 7 -1.13 0.63 -10.80
N PHE A 8 -1.79 1.65 -10.27
CA PHE A 8 -3.12 2.09 -10.71
C PHE A 8 -3.12 3.58 -11.00
N ILE A 9 -4.08 4.01 -11.82
CA ILE A 9 -4.30 5.41 -12.15
C ILE A 9 -5.58 5.88 -11.47
N ALA A 10 -5.54 7.01 -10.78
CA ALA A 10 -6.69 7.70 -10.22
C ALA A 10 -6.64 9.18 -10.63
N GLY A 11 -7.58 9.60 -11.47
CA GLY A 11 -7.58 10.94 -12.05
C GLY A 11 -6.33 11.21 -12.90
N ARG A 12 -5.59 12.28 -12.58
CA ARG A 12 -4.28 12.62 -13.19
C ARG A 12 -3.08 12.07 -12.41
N SER A 13 -3.34 11.36 -11.32
CA SER A 13 -2.33 10.76 -10.45
C SER A 13 -2.46 9.24 -10.46
N GLY A 14 -1.73 8.59 -9.58
CA GLY A 14 -1.79 7.15 -9.38
C GLY A 14 -1.07 6.77 -8.10
N GLY A 15 -1.04 5.47 -7.88
CA GLY A 15 -0.27 4.89 -6.80
C GLY A 15 -0.19 3.40 -6.97
N VAL A 16 0.19 2.72 -5.90
CA VAL A 16 0.45 1.29 -5.91
C VAL A 16 -0.62 0.56 -5.11
N VAL A 17 -1.06 -0.58 -5.62
CA VAL A 17 -1.86 -1.53 -4.84
C VAL A 17 -0.96 -2.17 -3.80
N GLY A 18 -1.13 -1.77 -2.56
CA GLY A 18 -0.35 -2.27 -1.45
C GLY A 18 -0.68 -3.72 -1.11
N ALA A 19 -1.96 -4.08 -1.11
CA ALA A 19 -2.42 -5.44 -0.85
C ALA A 19 -3.68 -5.78 -1.64
N ILE A 20 -3.88 -7.08 -1.85
CA ILE A 20 -5.12 -7.67 -2.35
C ILE A 20 -5.61 -8.66 -1.32
N ILE A 21 -6.78 -8.42 -0.75
CA ILE A 21 -7.32 -9.18 0.38
C ILE A 21 -8.75 -9.66 0.09
N PRO A 22 -9.17 -10.80 0.67
CA PRO A 22 -10.58 -11.18 0.64
C PRO A 22 -11.38 -10.22 1.52
N TRP A 23 -12.46 -9.67 1.00
CA TRP A 23 -13.31 -8.70 1.69
C TRP A 23 -14.74 -8.73 1.13
N ARG A 24 -15.73 -8.85 2.02
CA ARG A 24 -17.17 -8.84 1.70
C ARG A 24 -17.57 -9.78 0.57
N GLY A 25 -17.04 -11.01 0.57
CA GLY A 25 -17.36 -12.04 -0.41
C GLY A 25 -16.65 -11.91 -1.77
N ALA A 26 -15.75 -10.94 -1.94
CA ALA A 26 -14.94 -10.75 -3.14
C ALA A 26 -13.48 -10.43 -2.78
N TYR A 27 -12.66 -10.09 -3.76
CA TYR A 27 -11.32 -9.52 -3.52
C TYR A 27 -11.36 -8.00 -3.62
N ALA A 28 -10.66 -7.35 -2.70
CA ALA A 28 -10.43 -5.91 -2.72
C ALA A 28 -8.94 -5.60 -2.81
N GLY A 29 -8.60 -4.60 -3.62
CA GLY A 29 -7.32 -3.93 -3.58
C GLY A 29 -7.33 -2.89 -2.47
N VAL A 30 -6.17 -2.71 -1.85
CA VAL A 30 -5.97 -1.77 -0.74
C VAL A 30 -4.83 -0.83 -1.12
N ALA A 31 -5.09 0.46 -1.01
CA ALA A 31 -4.09 1.53 -1.19
C ALA A 31 -4.37 2.67 -0.21
N PRO A 32 -3.42 3.59 0.01
CA PRO A 32 -3.64 4.77 0.84
C PRO A 32 -4.80 5.65 0.34
N ALA A 33 -5.64 6.14 1.24
CA ALA A 33 -6.80 6.97 0.91
C ALA A 33 -6.39 8.35 0.37
N HIS A 34 -5.29 8.91 0.87
CA HIS A 34 -4.81 10.22 0.45
C HIS A 34 -4.55 10.31 -1.07
N ILE A 35 -4.25 9.20 -1.74
CA ILE A 35 -4.08 9.16 -3.20
C ILE A 35 -5.36 9.62 -3.91
N PHE A 36 -6.51 9.13 -3.45
CA PHE A 36 -7.83 9.45 -4.01
C PHE A 36 -8.29 10.87 -3.65
N HIS A 37 -8.01 11.31 -2.41
CA HIS A 37 -8.27 12.69 -2.00
C HIS A 37 -7.45 13.70 -2.81
N ALA A 38 -6.13 13.46 -2.97
CA ALA A 38 -5.26 14.31 -3.77
C ALA A 38 -5.64 14.31 -5.26
N ALA A 39 -6.13 13.18 -5.78
CA ALA A 39 -6.61 13.08 -7.15
C ALA A 39 -8.00 13.72 -7.37
N GLY A 40 -8.73 14.04 -6.30
CA GLY A 40 -10.11 14.55 -6.37
C GLY A 40 -11.09 13.55 -6.97
N THR A 41 -10.82 12.25 -6.87
CA THR A 41 -11.69 11.20 -7.44
C THR A 41 -11.57 9.88 -6.70
N HIS A 42 -12.67 9.14 -6.65
CA HIS A 42 -12.71 7.77 -6.15
C HIS A 42 -12.64 6.73 -7.28
N CYS A 43 -12.60 7.15 -8.53
CA CYS A 43 -12.48 6.25 -9.68
C CYS A 43 -11.01 5.93 -9.95
N LEU A 44 -10.73 4.68 -10.31
CA LEU A 44 -9.40 4.23 -10.66
C LEU A 44 -9.41 3.23 -11.82
N ARG A 45 -8.26 3.10 -12.47
CA ARG A 45 -8.00 2.06 -13.47
C ARG A 45 -6.77 1.25 -13.08
N ILE A 46 -6.92 -0.07 -13.06
CA ILE A 46 -5.85 -1.02 -12.72
C ILE A 46 -5.89 -2.22 -13.66
N GLY A 47 -4.74 -2.58 -14.24
CA GLY A 47 -4.65 -3.71 -15.19
C GLY A 47 -5.61 -3.58 -16.37
N GLY A 48 -5.91 -2.36 -16.81
CA GLY A 48 -6.89 -2.07 -17.87
C GLY A 48 -8.35 -2.09 -17.44
N LEU A 49 -8.66 -2.48 -16.20
CA LEU A 49 -10.01 -2.53 -15.64
C LEU A 49 -10.34 -1.26 -14.86
N SER A 50 -11.57 -0.76 -15.00
CA SER A 50 -12.06 0.34 -14.20
C SER A 50 -12.63 -0.17 -12.87
N SER A 51 -12.38 0.56 -11.79
CA SER A 51 -12.93 0.30 -10.46
C SER A 51 -13.21 1.63 -9.74
N LYS A 52 -13.84 1.55 -8.57
CA LYS A 52 -14.14 2.70 -7.71
C LYS A 52 -13.90 2.33 -6.26
N VAL A 53 -13.34 3.25 -5.47
CA VAL A 53 -13.25 3.10 -4.02
C VAL A 53 -14.64 2.84 -3.45
N ALA A 54 -14.75 1.74 -2.71
CA ALA A 54 -15.99 1.27 -2.09
C ALA A 54 -16.02 1.62 -0.60
N TYR A 55 -14.86 1.74 0.06
CA TYR A 55 -14.77 2.02 1.49
C TYR A 55 -13.46 2.72 1.84
N ILE A 56 -13.55 3.71 2.72
CA ILE A 56 -12.43 4.42 3.36
C ILE A 56 -12.77 4.43 4.86
N PRO A 57 -11.97 3.78 5.72
CA PRO A 57 -12.16 3.86 7.16
C PRO A 57 -11.94 5.29 7.66
N ASN A 58 -12.70 5.71 8.68
CA ASN A 58 -12.61 7.09 9.19
C ASN A 58 -11.31 7.37 9.96
N ASP A 59 -10.67 6.34 10.52
CA ASP A 59 -9.51 6.46 11.41
C ASP A 59 -8.21 5.93 10.78
N ALA A 60 -8.23 5.56 9.50
CA ALA A 60 -7.07 5.01 8.80
C ALA A 60 -6.93 5.55 7.38
N ASP A 61 -5.69 5.84 6.96
CA ASP A 61 -5.36 6.23 5.59
C ASP A 61 -5.36 5.02 4.66
N LEU A 62 -6.53 4.39 4.50
CA LEU A 62 -6.77 3.22 3.65
C LEU A 62 -7.99 3.44 2.77
N ALA A 63 -7.92 2.94 1.55
CA ALA A 63 -9.03 2.86 0.63
C ALA A 63 -9.11 1.44 0.06
N PHE A 64 -10.31 0.89 0.09
CA PHE A 64 -10.65 -0.42 -0.42
C PHE A 64 -11.45 -0.27 -1.70
N PHE A 65 -11.04 -0.97 -2.75
CA PHE A 65 -11.73 -1.00 -4.03
C PHE A 65 -11.85 -2.43 -4.55
N PRO A 66 -13.00 -2.83 -5.12
CA PRO A 66 -13.20 -4.19 -5.60
C PRO A 66 -12.28 -4.49 -6.78
N ILE A 67 -11.78 -5.72 -6.83
CA ILE A 67 -11.03 -6.27 -7.96
C ILE A 67 -11.94 -7.26 -8.69
N ILE A 68 -12.41 -6.86 -9.87
CA ILE A 68 -13.37 -7.63 -10.67
C ILE A 68 -12.66 -8.66 -11.58
N GLY A 69 -11.36 -8.50 -11.82
CA GLY A 69 -10.56 -9.39 -12.66
C GLY A 69 -9.74 -10.43 -11.91
N ALA A 70 -8.99 -11.26 -12.65
CA ALA A 70 -8.06 -12.23 -12.09
C ALA A 70 -6.98 -11.52 -11.24
N CYS A 71 -6.86 -11.93 -9.98
CA CYS A 71 -5.93 -11.32 -9.03
C CYS A 71 -5.19 -12.36 -8.18
N GLN A 72 -4.07 -11.92 -7.59
CA GLN A 72 -3.25 -12.70 -6.69
C GLN A 72 -3.43 -12.21 -5.24
N PRO A 73 -3.99 -13.04 -4.34
CA PRO A 73 -4.14 -12.69 -2.93
C PRO A 73 -2.80 -12.42 -2.26
N THR A 74 -2.78 -11.43 -1.38
CA THR A 74 -1.58 -10.98 -0.67
C THR A 74 -1.51 -11.65 0.71
N LYS A 75 -0.35 -12.24 1.02
CA LYS A 75 -0.07 -12.72 2.39
C LYS A 75 0.34 -11.53 3.25
N LEU A 76 -0.53 -11.13 4.18
CA LEU A 76 -0.18 -10.12 5.17
C LEU A 76 0.74 -10.72 6.24
N GLY A 77 1.60 -9.90 6.83
CA GLY A 77 2.47 -10.23 7.97
C GLY A 77 2.36 -9.16 9.05
N LYS A 78 2.99 -9.40 10.21
CA LYS A 78 3.13 -8.38 11.25
C LYS A 78 4.51 -7.73 11.10
N PRO A 79 4.61 -6.39 11.09
CA PRO A 79 5.90 -5.71 11.00
C PRO A 79 6.79 -6.03 12.20
N LYS A 80 8.09 -6.12 11.94
CA LYS A 80 9.14 -6.33 12.94
C LYS A 80 10.30 -5.37 12.67
N LEU A 81 11.00 -4.97 13.72
CA LEU A 81 12.23 -4.18 13.57
C LEU A 81 13.27 -4.93 12.73
N GLY A 82 14.05 -4.17 11.96
CA GLY A 82 15.12 -4.71 11.12
C GLY A 82 14.80 -4.69 9.63
N ASP A 83 15.48 -5.54 8.87
CA ASP A 83 15.48 -5.49 7.40
C ASP A 83 14.10 -5.67 6.78
N ALA A 84 13.84 -4.90 5.73
CA ALA A 84 12.64 -4.96 4.94
C ALA A 84 12.92 -4.51 3.49
N GLU A 85 11.91 -4.62 2.64
CA GLU A 85 11.97 -4.17 1.25
C GLU A 85 10.70 -3.40 0.89
N ILE A 86 10.84 -2.22 0.28
CA ILE A 86 9.71 -1.60 -0.42
C ILE A 86 9.75 -2.13 -1.85
N LYS A 87 8.65 -2.75 -2.29
CA LYS A 87 8.63 -3.52 -3.53
C LYS A 87 7.35 -3.31 -4.32
N ASN A 88 7.49 -2.75 -5.51
CA ASN A 88 6.42 -2.65 -6.48
C ASN A 88 6.86 -3.23 -7.84
N THR A 89 6.02 -3.11 -8.87
CA THR A 89 6.32 -3.67 -10.20
C THR A 89 7.39 -2.90 -10.97
N GLN A 90 7.66 -1.65 -10.61
CA GLN A 90 8.67 -0.82 -11.28
C GLN A 90 10.05 -1.01 -10.66
N HIS A 91 10.14 -1.12 -9.33
CA HIS A 91 11.40 -1.29 -8.64
C HIS A 91 11.26 -1.94 -7.27
N SER A 92 12.41 -2.28 -6.71
CA SER A 92 12.57 -2.89 -5.40
C SER A 92 13.70 -2.19 -4.68
N MET A 93 13.51 -1.84 -3.42
CA MET A 93 14.52 -1.16 -2.63
C MET A 93 14.59 -1.71 -1.21
N ARG A 94 15.82 -2.00 -0.77
CA ARG A 94 16.07 -2.39 0.62
C ARG A 94 15.84 -1.21 1.55
N CYS A 95 15.30 -1.49 2.71
CA CYS A 95 15.07 -0.53 3.77
C CYS A 95 15.13 -1.25 5.13
N SER A 96 14.97 -0.52 6.23
CA SER A 96 14.81 -1.14 7.55
C SER A 96 13.66 -0.51 8.32
N ILE A 97 12.89 -1.33 9.04
CA ILE A 97 11.89 -0.87 9.99
C ILE A 97 12.63 -0.50 11.27
N SER A 98 12.61 0.80 11.59
CA SER A 98 13.28 1.38 12.75
C SER A 98 12.39 1.46 13.98
N ASP A 99 11.08 1.56 13.78
CA ASP A 99 10.09 1.58 14.84
C ASP A 99 8.74 1.10 14.31
N THR A 100 7.91 0.51 15.17
CA THR A 100 6.60 -0.01 14.79
C THR A 100 5.61 0.02 15.95
N SER A 101 4.37 0.38 15.61
CA SER A 101 3.20 0.31 16.47
C SER A 101 2.15 -0.58 15.81
N TRP A 102 0.98 -0.69 16.43
CA TRP A 102 -0.13 -1.45 15.83
C TRP A 102 -0.59 -0.84 14.48
N SER A 103 -0.49 0.49 14.31
CA SER A 103 -1.02 1.19 13.13
C SER A 103 0.04 1.71 12.16
N ILE A 104 1.24 2.03 12.64
CA ILE A 104 2.28 2.71 11.84
C ILE A 104 3.63 2.01 11.97
N CYS A 105 4.38 1.98 10.87
CA CYS A 105 5.79 1.58 10.80
C CYS A 105 6.64 2.76 10.33
N TYR A 106 7.75 3.01 11.02
CA TYR A 106 8.76 3.97 10.59
C TYR A 106 9.91 3.25 9.90
N VAL A 107 10.20 3.67 8.67
CA VAL A 107 11.14 3.00 7.78
C VAL A 107 12.34 3.90 7.54
N VAL A 108 13.56 3.37 7.59
CA VAL A 108 14.77 4.06 7.14
C VAL A 108 15.06 3.65 5.71
N LEU A 109 15.18 4.63 4.83
CA LEU A 109 15.39 4.49 3.41
C LEU A 109 16.87 4.73 3.07
N PRO A 110 17.40 4.06 2.02
CA PRO A 110 18.76 4.28 1.54
C PRO A 110 18.90 5.70 0.99
N PRO A 111 19.90 6.47 1.44
CA PRO A 111 20.19 7.79 0.88
C PRO A 111 20.43 7.72 -0.64
N GLY A 112 19.90 8.68 -1.38
CA GLY A 112 20.07 8.78 -2.84
C GLY A 112 19.21 7.82 -3.67
N ASN A 113 18.44 6.92 -3.04
CA ASN A 113 17.50 6.05 -3.71
C ASN A 113 16.16 6.07 -2.96
N LEU A 114 15.44 7.19 -3.08
CA LEU A 114 14.16 7.40 -2.39
C LEU A 114 12.97 7.11 -3.32
N PRO A 115 11.84 6.61 -2.79
CA PRO A 115 10.59 6.54 -3.55
C PRO A 115 10.19 7.90 -4.12
N GLY A 116 9.60 7.89 -5.31
CA GLY A 116 9.16 9.07 -6.03
C GLY A 116 7.64 9.25 -6.02
N PRO A 117 7.13 10.31 -6.66
CA PRO A 117 5.70 10.47 -6.93
C PRO A 117 5.13 9.24 -7.65
N GLY A 118 4.04 8.69 -7.12
CA GLY A 118 3.42 7.46 -7.64
C GLY A 118 3.82 6.18 -6.88
N ASP A 119 4.79 6.24 -5.97
CA ASP A 119 5.14 5.08 -5.11
C ASP A 119 4.29 4.97 -3.84
N SER A 120 3.41 5.94 -3.55
CA SER A 120 2.46 5.83 -2.46
C SER A 120 1.63 4.55 -2.59
N GLY A 121 1.53 3.81 -1.50
CA GLY A 121 0.92 2.49 -1.44
C GLY A 121 1.88 1.34 -1.70
N SER A 122 3.16 1.61 -2.02
CA SER A 122 4.14 0.55 -2.27
C SER A 122 4.21 -0.42 -1.09
N PRO A 123 4.10 -1.74 -1.34
CA PRO A 123 4.16 -2.75 -0.29
C PRO A 123 5.51 -2.73 0.42
N LEU A 124 5.48 -2.65 1.75
CA LEU A 124 6.60 -2.95 2.63
C LEU A 124 6.57 -4.44 2.95
N VAL A 125 7.65 -5.15 2.62
CA VAL A 125 7.73 -6.61 2.63
C VAL A 125 8.80 -7.08 3.62
N GLN A 126 8.43 -8.07 4.45
CA GLN A 126 9.33 -8.86 5.30
C GLN A 126 8.96 -10.33 5.21
N ASP A 127 9.95 -11.22 5.15
CA ASP A 127 9.75 -12.68 5.10
C ASP A 127 8.75 -13.13 4.00
N GLY A 128 8.75 -12.43 2.85
CA GLY A 128 7.82 -12.68 1.74
C GLY A 128 6.35 -12.30 2.01
N LYS A 129 6.08 -11.52 3.04
CA LYS A 129 4.74 -11.04 3.41
C LYS A 129 4.69 -9.52 3.38
N VAL A 130 3.53 -8.96 3.01
CA VAL A 130 3.30 -7.51 3.12
C VAL A 130 3.01 -7.17 4.58
N VAL A 131 3.86 -6.35 5.19
CA VAL A 131 3.77 -5.92 6.59
C VAL A 131 3.33 -4.47 6.74
N GLY A 132 3.28 -3.71 5.65
CA GLY A 132 2.71 -2.37 5.63
C GLY A 132 2.66 -1.78 4.22
N LEU A 133 2.08 -0.59 4.08
CA LEU A 133 2.00 0.15 2.82
C LEU A 133 2.65 1.52 3.00
N LEU A 134 3.56 1.91 2.11
CA LEU A 134 4.21 3.22 2.15
C LEU A 134 3.18 4.34 2.03
N LEU A 135 3.14 5.27 2.98
CA LEU A 135 2.26 6.43 2.95
C LEU A 135 2.99 7.67 2.45
N SER A 136 4.13 7.96 3.08
CA SER A 136 4.89 9.19 2.85
C SER A 136 6.35 8.99 3.22
N LEU A 137 7.17 9.98 2.87
CA LEU A 137 8.59 10.01 3.20
C LEU A 137 9.04 11.43 3.50
N ASN A 138 10.07 11.54 4.34
CA ASN A 138 10.81 12.75 4.59
C ASN A 138 12.16 12.65 3.88
N MET A 139 12.34 13.50 2.87
CA MET A 139 13.53 13.50 2.02
C MET A 139 14.80 13.95 2.75
N HIS A 140 14.68 14.77 3.80
CA HIS A 140 15.83 15.33 4.51
C HIS A 140 16.52 14.30 5.40
N ASN A 141 15.75 13.40 6.02
CA ASN A 141 16.29 12.40 6.93
C ASN A 141 16.13 10.95 6.42
N CYS A 142 15.71 10.79 5.16
CA CYS A 142 15.48 9.50 4.51
C CYS A 142 14.58 8.56 5.35
N LYS A 143 13.56 9.10 6.01
CA LYS A 143 12.59 8.29 6.77
C LYS A 143 11.26 8.18 6.02
N GLY A 144 10.76 6.96 5.87
CA GLY A 144 9.42 6.65 5.39
C GLY A 144 8.45 6.39 6.55
N ILE A 145 7.17 6.63 6.28
CA ILE A 145 6.06 6.23 7.14
C ILE A 145 5.22 5.25 6.33
N ALA A 146 4.91 4.10 6.92
CA ALA A 146 4.02 3.12 6.34
C ALA A 146 2.87 2.81 7.30
N ILE A 147 1.68 2.56 6.75
CA ILE A 147 0.56 2.00 7.54
C ILE A 147 0.80 0.51 7.72
N SER A 148 0.63 0.02 8.95
CA SER A 148 0.81 -1.38 9.31
C SER A 148 -0.26 -2.26 8.65
N ALA A 149 0.15 -3.44 8.17
CA ALA A 149 -0.79 -4.44 7.64
C ALA A 149 -1.75 -4.99 8.71
N GLU A 150 -1.47 -4.76 10.00
CA GLU A 150 -2.39 -5.08 11.09
C GLU A 150 -3.66 -4.22 11.03
N VAL A 151 -3.58 -2.97 10.54
CA VAL A 151 -4.77 -2.13 10.33
C VAL A 151 -5.65 -2.73 9.23
N ILE A 152 -5.03 -3.19 8.13
CA ILE A 152 -5.76 -3.86 7.04
C ILE A 152 -6.49 -5.10 7.58
N ARG A 153 -5.83 -5.90 8.43
CA ARG A 153 -6.46 -7.07 9.07
C ARG A 153 -7.66 -6.71 9.94
N ARG A 154 -7.60 -5.61 10.69
CA ARG A 154 -8.73 -5.11 11.48
C ARG A 154 -9.93 -4.81 10.58
N GLU A 155 -9.73 -4.03 9.52
CA GLU A 155 -10.78 -3.67 8.57
C GLU A 155 -11.35 -4.86 7.76
N MET A 156 -10.61 -5.97 7.67
CA MET A 156 -11.10 -7.20 7.04
C MET A 156 -12.18 -7.92 7.88
N GLN A 157 -12.24 -7.62 9.18
CA GLN A 157 -13.17 -8.27 10.12
C GLN A 157 -14.48 -7.48 10.29
N GLU A 158 -14.56 -6.27 9.74
CA GLU A 158 -15.72 -5.37 9.76
C GLU A 158 -16.57 -5.46 8.48
#